data_AF-A0A1B6EQI9-F1
#
_entry.id   AF-A0A1B6EQI9-F1
#
_cell.length_a   1.000
_cell.length_b   1.000
_cell.length_c   1.000
_cell.angle_alpha   90.00
_cell.angle_beta   90.00
_cell.angle_gamma   90.00
#
_symmetry.space_group_name_H-M   'P 1'
#
loop_
_entity.id
_entity.type
_entity.pdbx_description
1 polymer ?
#
loop_
_entity_poly.entity_id
_entity_poly.type
_entity_poly.pdbx_seq_one_letter_code
_entity_poly.pdbx_strand_id
1 'polypeptide(L)'
;ALAYYNVSDKSQLQCCYLPFWRVEVAESVSGTYPSNVDTRVKFANKCIVFNEIATVEDEFVKVTCSLNNESIYLDYHAFTPVKRSVKEKTKFEEEENAVSVLILGIDAVSRLNFHRQMP
;
A
#
# COMPACT_ATOMS: atom_id res chain seq x y z
N ALA A 1 12.40 -14.16 -1.07
CA ALA A 1 11.74 -13.48 -2.21
C ALA A 1 12.60 -13.51 -3.48
N LEU A 2 13.78 -12.87 -3.53
CA LEU A 2 14.61 -12.78 -4.76
C LEU A 2 15.04 -14.12 -5.37
N ALA A 3 15.27 -15.15 -4.54
CA ALA A 3 15.59 -16.50 -5.00
C ALA A 3 14.48 -17.15 -5.84
N TYR A 4 13.22 -16.74 -5.69
CA TYR A 4 12.11 -17.23 -6.52
C TYR A 4 12.17 -16.70 -7.96
N TYR A 5 12.93 -15.64 -8.19
CA TYR A 5 13.02 -14.96 -9.49
C TYR A 5 14.36 -15.19 -10.20
N ASN A 6 15.20 -16.12 -9.71
CA ASN A 6 16.54 -16.41 -10.24
C ASN A 6 17.46 -15.17 -10.40
N VAL A 7 17.23 -14.13 -9.60
CA VAL A 7 18.06 -12.92 -9.61
C VAL A 7 19.28 -13.15 -8.71
N SER A 8 20.45 -13.29 -9.33
CA SER A 8 21.72 -13.47 -8.60
C SER A 8 22.38 -12.14 -8.24
N ASP A 9 22.28 -11.15 -9.13
CA ASP A 9 22.85 -9.82 -8.97
C ASP A 9 21.75 -8.77 -8.81
N LYS A 10 21.69 -8.16 -7.62
CA LYS A 10 20.70 -7.13 -7.29
C LYS A 10 20.89 -5.84 -8.10
N SER A 11 22.09 -5.57 -8.62
CA SER A 11 22.37 -4.34 -9.37
C SER A 11 21.61 -4.27 -10.71
N GLN A 12 21.16 -5.43 -11.21
CA GLN A 12 20.37 -5.54 -12.45
C GLN A 12 18.88 -5.28 -12.21
N LEU A 13 18.45 -5.22 -10.95
CA LEU A 13 17.07 -5.04 -10.57
C LEU A 13 16.73 -3.54 -10.52
N GLN A 14 15.77 -3.12 -11.34
CA GLN A 14 15.23 -1.77 -11.31
C GLN A 14 13.88 -1.78 -10.62
N CYS A 15 13.86 -1.34 -9.37
CA CYS A 15 12.65 -1.22 -8.57
C CYS A 15 12.21 0.23 -8.43
N CYS A 16 10.90 0.44 -8.43
CA CYS A 16 10.31 1.71 -8.05
C CYS A 16 8.97 1.49 -7.38
N TYR A 17 8.57 2.44 -6.53
CA TYR A 17 7.23 2.47 -5.96
C TYR A 17 6.46 3.68 -6.49
N LEU A 18 5.17 3.48 -6.68
CA LEU A 18 4.24 4.48 -7.18
C LEU A 18 3.12 4.68 -6.15
N PRO A 19 3.11 5.83 -5.45
CA PRO A 19 2.02 6.15 -4.54
C PRO A 19 0.68 6.23 -5.24
N PHE A 20 -0.39 5.88 -4.54
CA PHE A 20 -1.75 6.07 -5.01
C PHE A 20 -2.72 6.36 -3.86
N TRP A 21 -3.85 7.00 -4.21
CA TRP A 21 -4.88 7.41 -3.26
C TRP A 21 -6.26 7.05 -3.78
N ARG A 22 -7.19 6.77 -2.86
CA ARG A 22 -8.60 6.63 -3.20
C ARG A 22 -9.16 7.99 -3.61
N VAL A 23 -10.01 8.01 -4.63
CA VAL A 23 -10.71 9.23 -5.02
C VAL A 23 -12.03 9.27 -4.28
N GLU A 24 -12.12 10.13 -3.28
CA GLU A 24 -13.36 10.36 -2.55
C GLU A 24 -14.41 10.97 -3.48
N VAL A 25 -15.60 10.38 -3.47
CA VAL A 25 -16.76 10.88 -4.23
C VAL A 25 -17.77 11.37 -3.21
N ALA A 26 -18.17 12.64 -3.33
CA ALA A 26 -19.25 13.17 -2.51
C ALA A 26 -20.53 12.37 -2.77
N GLU A 27 -21.21 11.98 -1.69
CA GLU A 27 -22.51 11.35 -1.76
C GLU A 27 -23.44 12.22 -2.61
N SER A 28 -24.09 11.63 -3.62
CA SER A 28 -25.08 12.40 -4.37
C SER A 28 -26.24 12.78 -3.45
N VAL A 29 -26.96 13.86 -3.77
CA VAL A 29 -28.16 14.28 -3.01
C VAL A 29 -29.22 13.15 -2.91
N SER A 30 -29.12 12.13 -3.77
CA SER A 30 -29.95 10.93 -3.81
C SER A 30 -29.40 9.73 -3.01
N GLY A 31 -28.30 9.89 -2.26
CA GLY A 31 -27.67 8.79 -1.50
C GLY A 31 -27.06 7.69 -2.36
N THR A 32 -26.92 7.93 -3.67
CA THR A 32 -26.45 6.92 -4.64
C THR A 32 -25.02 7.21 -5.04
N TYR A 33 -24.14 6.21 -4.93
CA TYR A 33 -22.76 6.30 -5.40
C TYR A 33 -22.64 5.84 -6.86
N PRO A 34 -21.67 6.38 -7.63
CA PRO A 34 -21.36 5.86 -8.95
C PRO A 34 -20.96 4.38 -8.86
N SER A 35 -21.37 3.57 -9.84
CA SER A 35 -21.07 2.13 -9.87
C SER A 35 -19.57 1.78 -9.90
N ASN A 36 -18.71 2.74 -10.28
CA ASN A 36 -17.27 2.58 -10.31
C ASN A 36 -16.56 3.21 -9.11
N VAL A 37 -17.27 3.57 -8.04
CA VAL A 37 -16.66 4.22 -6.86
C VAL A 37 -15.52 3.39 -6.27
N ASP A 38 -15.65 2.06 -6.26
CA ASP A 38 -14.66 1.15 -5.66
C ASP A 38 -13.37 1.03 -6.48
N THR A 39 -13.42 1.30 -7.79
CA THR A 39 -12.26 1.17 -8.69
C THR A 39 -11.52 2.49 -8.92
N ARG A 40 -12.00 3.60 -8.35
CA ARG A 40 -11.41 4.92 -8.53
C ARG A 40 -10.19 5.12 -7.61
N VAL A 41 -9.02 5.00 -8.21
CA VAL A 41 -7.74 5.36 -7.60
C VAL A 41 -7.00 6.39 -8.44
N LYS A 42 -6.27 7.28 -7.78
CA LYS A 42 -5.38 8.24 -8.42
C LYS A 42 -3.94 7.86 -8.12
N PHE A 43 -3.14 7.67 -9.15
CA PHE A 43 -1.70 7.42 -9.02
C PHE A 43 -0.92 8.73 -8.99
N ALA A 44 0.25 8.71 -8.36
CA ALA A 44 1.24 9.75 -8.52
C ALA A 44 1.74 9.80 -9.98
N ASN A 45 2.28 10.95 -10.38
CA ASN A 45 2.77 11.15 -11.75
C ASN A 45 4.13 10.47 -12.01
N LYS A 46 4.92 10.23 -10.97
CA LYS A 46 6.29 9.75 -11.07
C LYS A 46 6.51 8.54 -10.17
N CYS A 47 7.16 7.52 -10.69
CA CYS A 47 7.63 6.38 -9.90
C CYS A 47 8.94 6.75 -9.17
N ILE A 48 9.02 6.43 -7.89
CA ILE A 48 10.17 6.74 -7.05
C ILE A 48 11.07 5.51 -7.02
N VAL A 49 12.24 5.62 -7.65
CA VAL A 49 13.22 4.53 -7.78
C VAL A 49 13.92 4.30 -6.45
N PHE A 50 14.13 3.04 -6.11
CA PHE A 50 14.89 2.63 -4.93
C PHE A 50 15.68 1.35 -5.22
N ASN A 51 16.75 1.12 -4.46
CA ASN A 51 17.61 -0.04 -4.66
C ASN A 51 17.24 -1.18 -3.69
N GLU A 52 17.47 -0.98 -2.39
CA GLU A 52 17.19 -2.02 -1.38
C GLU A 52 16.15 -1.57 -0.36
N ILE A 53 16.25 -0.32 0.11
CA ILE A 53 15.39 0.23 1.15
C ILE A 53 14.82 1.55 0.66
N ALA A 54 13.54 1.78 0.93
CA ALA A 54 12.86 3.04 0.69
C ALA A 54 12.09 3.44 1.95
N THR A 55 12.15 4.72 2.30
CA THR A 55 11.27 5.31 3.32
C THR A 55 10.01 5.78 2.60
N VAL A 56 8.87 5.17 2.92
CA VAL A 56 7.58 5.48 2.31
C VAL A 56 6.75 6.31 3.29
N GLU A 57 6.32 7.49 2.85
CA GLU A 57 5.45 8.38 3.64
C GLU A 57 3.97 8.28 3.25
N ASP A 58 3.67 7.62 2.12
CA ASP A 58 2.33 7.46 1.57
C ASP A 58 1.60 6.24 2.15
N GLU A 59 0.28 6.34 2.30
CA GLU A 59 -0.57 5.25 2.84
C GLU A 59 -0.59 4.02 1.91
N PHE A 60 -0.54 4.21 0.60
CA PHE A 60 -0.58 3.10 -0.36
C PHE A 60 0.41 3.30 -1.48
N VAL A 61 1.16 2.24 -1.78
CA VAL A 61 2.11 2.25 -2.90
C VAL A 61 2.00 0.96 -3.71
N LYS A 62 2.14 1.11 -5.02
CA LYS A 62 2.36 0.01 -5.94
C LYS A 62 3.86 -0.15 -6.15
N VAL A 63 4.43 -1.28 -5.79
CA VAL A 63 5.84 -1.59 -6.03
C VAL A 63 5.95 -2.41 -7.31
N THR A 64 6.86 -1.98 -8.20
CA THR A 64 7.20 -2.73 -9.41
C THR A 64 8.71 -2.88 -9.49
N CYS A 65 9.17 -4.11 -9.72
CA CYS A 65 10.57 -4.38 -10.03
C CYS A 65 10.69 -5.08 -11.37
N SER A 66 11.69 -4.65 -12.13
CA SER A 66 11.99 -5.19 -13.45
C SER A 66 13.43 -5.66 -13.55
N LEU A 67 13.63 -6.70 -14.35
CA LEU A 67 14.93 -7.23 -14.74
C LEU A 67 14.99 -7.21 -16.27
N ASN A 68 16.00 -6.56 -16.85
CA ASN A 68 16.12 -6.43 -18.31
C ASN A 68 14.84 -5.88 -19.00
N ASN A 69 14.17 -4.89 -18.39
CA ASN A 69 12.88 -4.32 -18.79
C ASN A 69 11.66 -5.27 -18.71
N GLU A 70 11.80 -6.48 -18.15
CA GLU A 70 10.68 -7.37 -17.87
C GLU A 70 10.23 -7.23 -16.41
N SER A 71 8.94 -7.02 -16.18
CA SER A 71 8.37 -6.88 -14.83
C SER A 71 8.29 -8.24 -14.15
N ILE A 72 9.14 -8.48 -13.16
CA ILE A 72 9.20 -9.75 -12.42
C ILE A 72 8.43 -9.72 -11.11
N TYR A 73 8.21 -8.52 -10.54
CA TYR A 73 7.50 -8.35 -9.28
C TYR A 73 6.58 -7.15 -9.36
N LEU A 74 5.33 -7.38 -8.95
CA LEU A 74 4.30 -6.35 -8.82
C LEU A 74 3.50 -6.66 -7.57
N ASP A 75 3.41 -5.70 -6.68
CA ASP A 75 2.68 -5.84 -5.43
C ASP A 75 2.18 -4.49 -4.92
N TYR A 76 1.24 -4.55 -4.00
CA TYR A 76 0.65 -3.38 -3.37
C TYR A 76 0.89 -3.42 -1.87
N HIS A 77 1.41 -2.33 -1.33
CA HIS A 77 1.74 -2.20 0.08
C HIS A 77 0.90 -1.09 0.69
N ALA A 78 0.34 -1.39 1.87
CA ALA A 78 -0.43 -0.44 2.66
C ALA A 78 0.33 -0.12 3.95
N PHE A 79 0.55 1.16 4.20
CA PHE A 79 1.21 1.70 5.38
C PHE A 79 0.22 2.54 6.19
N THR A 80 0.51 2.72 7.47
CA THR A 80 -0.28 3.52 8.41
C THR A 80 0.52 4.71 8.95
N PRO A 81 0.94 5.67 8.07
CA PRO A 81 1.66 6.85 8.52
C PRO A 81 0.78 7.71 9.42
N VAL A 82 1.40 8.32 10.44
CA VAL A 82 0.68 9.27 11.31
C VAL A 82 0.27 10.49 10.49
N LYS A 83 -1.05 10.69 10.35
CA LYS A 83 -1.62 11.82 9.59
C LYS A 83 -1.18 13.16 10.17
N ARG A 84 -0.88 14.14 9.32
CA ARG A 84 -0.47 15.50 9.73
C ARG A 84 -1.47 16.13 10.71
N SER A 85 -2.77 15.99 10.44
CA SER A 85 -3.83 16.51 11.30
C SER A 85 -3.84 15.90 12.71
N VAL A 86 -3.30 14.70 12.89
CA VAL A 86 -3.10 14.07 14.19
C VAL A 86 -1.84 14.63 14.84
N LYS A 87 -0.71 14.69 14.13
CA LYS A 87 0.55 15.27 14.64
C LYS A 87 0.37 16.71 15.14
N GLU A 88 -0.46 17.51 14.48
CA GLU A 88 -0.71 18.91 14.86
C GLU A 88 -1.63 19.05 16.09
N LYS A 89 -2.57 18.13 16.28
CA LYS A 89 -3.55 18.17 17.38
C LYS A 89 -3.05 17.55 18.68
N THR A 90 -2.07 16.66 18.57
CA THR A 90 -1.55 15.90 19.71
C THR A 90 -0.05 16.05 19.74
N LYS A 91 0.50 16.49 20.89
CA LYS A 91 1.91 16.31 21.20
C LYS A 91 2.15 14.82 21.40
N PHE A 92 2.16 14.06 20.30
CA PHE A 92 2.68 12.70 20.31
C PHE A 92 4.17 12.85 20.59
N GLU A 93 4.54 12.72 21.86
CA GLU A 93 5.89 12.28 22.18
C GLU A 93 5.96 10.85 21.67
N GLU A 94 6.90 10.58 20.76
CA GLU A 94 7.17 9.23 20.28
C GLU A 94 7.74 8.43 21.47
N GLU A 95 6.84 7.93 22.32
CA GLU A 95 7.20 7.03 23.40
C GLU A 95 7.74 5.75 22.74
N GLU A 96 9.01 5.41 23.00
CA GLU A 96 9.66 4.22 22.45
C GLU A 96 8.91 2.91 22.77
N ASN A 97 8.02 2.93 23.77
CA ASN A 97 7.20 1.80 24.20
C ASN A 97 5.76 1.80 23.63
N ALA A 98 5.42 2.72 22.74
CA ALA A 98 4.08 2.78 22.14
C ALA A 98 3.85 1.60 21.18
N VAL A 99 2.67 0.98 21.25
CA VAL A 99 2.29 -0.15 20.39
C VAL A 99 1.49 0.34 19.19
N SER A 100 1.91 -0.03 17.99
CA SER A 100 1.13 0.17 16.77
C SER A 100 -0.05 -0.81 16.71
N VAL A 101 -1.28 -0.29 16.60
CA VAL A 101 -2.50 -1.11 16.48
C VAL A 101 -3.03 -1.05 15.05
N LEU A 102 -3.18 -2.22 14.40
CA LEU A 102 -3.82 -2.37 13.10
C LEU A 102 -5.14 -3.13 13.26
N ILE A 103 -6.26 -2.48 12.93
CA ILE A 103 -7.58 -3.10 12.91
C ILE A 103 -7.92 -3.46 11.47
N LEU A 104 -8.13 -4.75 11.19
CA LEU A 104 -8.52 -5.27 9.88
C LEU A 104 -9.94 -5.80 9.94
N GLY A 105 -10.84 -5.21 9.16
CA GLY A 105 -12.19 -5.71 8.94
C GLY A 105 -12.26 -6.51 7.64
N ILE A 106 -12.70 -7.76 7.72
CA ILE A 106 -12.89 -8.64 6.56
C ILE A 106 -14.38 -8.97 6.48
N ASP A 107 -15.05 -8.50 5.43
CA ASP A 107 -16.48 -8.74 5.24
C ASP A 107 -16.75 -10.13 4.64
N ALA A 108 -17.91 -10.71 4.97
CA ALA A 108 -18.50 -11.89 4.36
C ALA A 108 -17.64 -13.17 4.31
N VAL A 109 -16.58 -13.27 5.11
CA VAL A 109 -15.79 -14.51 5.23
C VAL A 109 -16.26 -15.35 6.41
N SER A 110 -16.69 -16.58 6.16
CA SER A 110 -16.99 -17.51 7.25
C SER A 110 -15.71 -17.91 7.99
N ARG A 111 -15.79 -18.08 9.31
CA ARG A 111 -14.65 -18.50 10.14
C ARG A 111 -13.96 -19.77 9.60
N LEU A 112 -14.75 -20.72 9.10
CA LEU A 112 -14.24 -21.97 8.51
C LEU A 112 -13.49 -21.73 7.19
N ASN A 113 -13.97 -20.81 6.36
CA ASN A 113 -13.32 -20.50 5.10
C ASN A 113 -12.00 -19.75 5.32
N PHE A 114 -11.98 -18.81 6.27
CA PHE A 114 -10.77 -18.10 6.68
C PHE A 114 -9.65 -19.07 7.08
N HIS A 115 -9.96 -20.01 7.98
CA HIS A 115 -8.98 -21.00 8.47
C HIS A 115 -8.43 -21.94 7.37
N ARG A 116 -9.19 -22.18 6.29
CA ARG A 116 -8.77 -23.13 5.23
C ARG A 116 -8.05 -22.47 4.06
N GLN A 117 -8.40 -21.22 3.75
CA GLN A 117 -7.95 -20.53 2.53
C GLN A 117 -6.91 -19.44 2.79
N MET A 118 -6.76 -18.98 4.04
CA MET A 118 -5.71 -18.04 4.45
C MET A 118 -4.87 -18.65 5.59
N PRO A 119 -3.95 -19.58 5.29
CA PRO A 119 -3.01 -20.15 6.26
C PRO A 119 -1.89 -19.17 6.66
#